data_AF-A0A9P1FF55-F1
#
_entry.id   AF-A0A9P1FF55-F1
#
_cell.length_a   1.000
_cell.length_b   1.000
_cell.length_c   1.000
_cell.angle_alpha   90.00
_cell.angle_beta   90.00
_cell.angle_gamma   90.00
#
_symmetry.space_group_name_H-M   'P 1'
#
loop_
_entity.id
_entity.type
_entity.pdbx_description
1 polymer ?
#
loop_
_entity_poly.entity_id
_entity_poly.type
_entity_poly.pdbx_seq_one_letter_code
_entity_poly.pdbx_strand_id
1 'polypeptide(L)'
;MVSSKYLTCFSDFRRPEAEMHMTMTDYVLYLQEYSAHFGLLELIRFNVKVINVQKGCNTMDSYDVTLQADGDDSHPYVEVWDAVAICSGLHNVPRIPEFPGQQKFEGQILHSANYKDPEIFKGRKVLIIGTGETAFDLGYAAATNGAQSVTMSTRHGFVSVPACFGENNPPLDCVIMNWATHAWESKWAQRVGMHWWVTTKFTRLGFLFTTGCSYGFNQWVGKRYNMTWDDGRKHIVNKSSKCMPLLSRVAKKKVSWLRRIIYSWMDGEYNDIPLDIDLVEGSVLELQPDGVVYDTATGEQHVNTDLLVLATGYRQRFPFLHGEGTREDPLPQRHFLVDPQQPRLSYIGFIRPNVGAIPPMAEMQAMWWCRLLEDKVKEGHPLDSSCYRLTDSRLCYGVDYGYYMFALAKEMGAAPSLRHWLWRDWRVMLTCAFGQAHVPIFRLQGPFRSAACQATCRSELYNVLWTRPVVMNLTFLIEAITFGVCFRPRHEAEPRRHLLQRSDSACAQLGLSAIR
;
A
#
# COMPACT_ATOMS: atom_id res chain seq x y z
N MET A 1 -10.46 -1.36 -9.36
CA MET A 1 -9.18 -1.19 -8.65
C MET A 1 -9.18 0.15 -7.91
N VAL A 2 -8.60 0.21 -6.71
CA VAL A 2 -8.58 1.43 -5.85
C VAL A 2 -7.38 2.35 -6.16
N SER A 3 -6.32 1.81 -6.75
CA SER A 3 -5.18 2.59 -7.21
C SER A 3 -5.30 2.86 -8.70
N SER A 4 -4.73 3.97 -9.14
CA SER A 4 -4.80 4.37 -10.54
C SER A 4 -3.96 3.43 -11.43
N LYS A 5 -4.21 3.46 -12.74
CA LYS A 5 -3.40 2.75 -13.73
C LYS A 5 -1.92 3.12 -13.66
N TYR A 6 -1.61 4.34 -13.18
CA TYR A 6 -0.24 4.82 -13.11
C TYR A 6 0.60 4.02 -12.12
N LEU A 7 0.01 3.64 -10.97
CA LEU A 7 0.62 2.77 -9.98
C LEU A 7 0.35 1.28 -10.19
N THR A 8 -0.80 0.92 -10.73
CA THR A 8 -1.25 -0.49 -10.75
C THR A 8 -0.56 -1.31 -11.85
N CYS A 9 -0.18 -0.66 -12.96
CA CYS A 9 0.56 -1.31 -14.05
C CYS A 9 2.06 -1.44 -13.71
N PHE A 10 2.65 -2.60 -14.03
CA PHE A 10 4.09 -2.85 -14.02
C PHE A 10 4.86 -1.84 -14.90
N SER A 11 6.13 -1.64 -14.57
CA SER A 11 6.90 -0.50 -15.09
C SER A 11 7.19 -0.55 -16.59
N ASP A 12 7.35 -1.73 -17.17
CA ASP A 12 7.67 -1.98 -18.56
C ASP A 12 6.50 -2.54 -19.38
N PHE A 13 5.31 -2.62 -18.79
CA PHE A 13 4.08 -3.02 -19.48
C PHE A 13 2.92 -2.13 -19.04
N ARG A 14 2.73 -1.05 -19.79
CA ARG A 14 1.78 0.05 -19.48
C ARG A 14 0.51 -0.07 -20.30
N ARG A 15 -0.60 0.45 -19.77
CA ARG A 15 -1.89 0.58 -20.47
C ARG A 15 -2.39 2.03 -20.43
N PRO A 16 -1.82 2.93 -21.26
CA PRO A 16 -2.21 4.34 -21.25
C PRO A 16 -3.67 4.57 -21.67
N GLU A 17 -4.26 3.69 -22.47
CA GLU A 17 -5.66 3.79 -22.91
C GLU A 17 -6.67 3.29 -21.86
N ALA A 18 -6.22 2.60 -20.81
CA ALA A 18 -7.12 2.10 -19.78
C ALA A 18 -7.79 3.24 -19.01
N GLU A 19 -8.96 2.95 -18.45
CA GLU A 19 -9.60 3.83 -17.47
C GLU A 19 -8.64 4.13 -16.31
N MET A 20 -8.81 5.30 -15.69
CA MET A 20 -7.92 5.74 -14.62
C MET A 20 -7.86 4.73 -13.47
N HIS A 21 -8.99 4.13 -13.12
CA HIS A 21 -9.11 3.07 -12.12
C HIS A 21 -9.73 1.84 -12.80
N MET A 22 -8.88 0.94 -13.29
CA MET A 22 -9.32 -0.27 -14.01
C MET A 22 -10.36 -1.08 -13.23
N THR A 23 -11.32 -1.66 -13.93
CA THR A 23 -12.24 -2.64 -13.32
C THR A 23 -11.48 -3.91 -12.91
N MET A 24 -12.11 -4.79 -12.12
CA MET A 24 -11.51 -6.08 -11.80
C MET A 24 -11.29 -6.93 -13.05
N THR A 25 -12.25 -6.92 -13.97
CA THR A 25 -12.18 -7.65 -15.25
C THR A 25 -11.02 -7.14 -16.10
N ASP A 26 -10.89 -5.82 -16.26
CA ASP A 26 -9.80 -5.22 -17.06
C ASP A 26 -8.42 -5.51 -16.46
N TYR A 27 -8.34 -5.55 -15.12
CA TYR A 27 -7.09 -5.87 -14.44
C TYR A 27 -6.70 -7.34 -14.58
N VAL A 28 -7.66 -8.27 -14.58
CA VAL A 28 -7.39 -9.68 -14.91
C VAL A 28 -6.89 -9.83 -16.34
N LEU A 29 -7.52 -9.15 -17.31
CA LEU A 29 -7.06 -9.12 -18.70
C LEU A 29 -5.64 -8.54 -18.80
N TYR A 30 -5.35 -7.48 -18.05
CA TYR A 30 -4.01 -6.90 -17.98
C TYR A 30 -2.95 -7.90 -17.50
N LEU A 31 -3.24 -8.66 -16.45
CA LEU A 31 -2.33 -9.68 -15.93
C LEU A 31 -2.13 -10.83 -16.93
N GLN A 32 -3.20 -11.26 -17.61
CA GLN A 32 -3.11 -12.29 -18.65
C GLN A 32 -2.22 -11.83 -19.82
N GLU A 33 -2.40 -10.59 -20.30
CA GLU A 33 -1.55 -10.02 -21.34
C GLU A 33 -0.11 -9.83 -20.89
N TYR A 34 0.12 -9.37 -19.66
CA TYR A 34 1.46 -9.27 -19.08
C TYR A 34 2.15 -10.63 -19.03
N SER A 35 1.45 -11.66 -18.54
CA SER A 35 1.97 -13.02 -18.48
C SER A 35 2.25 -13.60 -19.87
N ALA A 36 1.40 -13.32 -20.86
CA ALA A 36 1.64 -13.75 -22.24
C ALA A 36 2.82 -13.01 -22.88
N HIS A 37 2.92 -11.69 -22.69
CA HIS A 37 3.97 -10.85 -23.27
C HIS A 37 5.38 -11.29 -22.84
N PHE A 38 5.53 -11.66 -21.56
CA PHE A 38 6.81 -12.09 -21.00
C PHE A 38 6.99 -13.63 -20.95
N GLY A 39 6.09 -14.40 -21.57
CA GLY A 39 6.18 -15.87 -21.60
C GLY A 39 6.10 -16.54 -20.23
N LEU A 40 5.44 -15.90 -19.26
CA LEU A 40 5.41 -16.38 -17.86
C LEU A 40 4.50 -17.59 -17.67
N LEU A 41 3.50 -17.78 -18.55
CA LEU A 41 2.55 -18.89 -18.44
C LEU A 41 3.23 -20.25 -18.53
N GLU A 42 4.31 -20.37 -19.31
CA GLU A 42 5.10 -21.62 -19.44
C GLU A 42 5.84 -21.99 -18.15
N LEU A 43 6.03 -21.01 -17.25
CA LEU A 43 6.71 -21.20 -15.96
C LEU A 43 5.74 -21.50 -14.82
N ILE A 44 4.42 -21.45 -15.06
CA ILE A 44 3.39 -21.61 -14.02
C ILE A 44 2.78 -23.01 -14.12
N ARG A 45 2.88 -23.77 -13.03
CA ARG A 45 2.13 -25.02 -12.84
C ARG A 45 0.84 -24.74 -12.09
N PHE A 46 -0.27 -24.70 -12.82
CA PHE A 46 -1.61 -24.57 -12.23
C PHE A 46 -2.03 -25.88 -11.55
N ASN A 47 -3.01 -25.80 -10.64
CA ASN A 47 -3.56 -26.96 -9.94
C ASN A 47 -2.50 -27.79 -9.18
N VAL A 48 -1.48 -27.11 -8.64
CA VAL A 48 -0.45 -27.71 -7.78
C VAL A 48 -0.38 -26.90 -6.49
N LYS A 49 -0.75 -27.54 -5.39
CA LYS A 49 -0.69 -26.95 -4.05
C LYS A 49 0.68 -27.18 -3.44
N VAL A 50 1.27 -26.11 -2.91
CA VAL A 50 2.45 -26.19 -2.03
C VAL A 50 1.98 -26.56 -0.62
N ILE A 51 2.36 -27.74 -0.14
CA ILE A 51 1.99 -28.25 1.19
C ILE A 51 3.00 -27.82 2.23
N ASN A 52 4.30 -27.95 1.92
CA ASN A 52 5.38 -27.68 2.87
C ASN A 52 6.61 -27.15 2.14
N VAL A 53 7.34 -26.25 2.79
CA VAL A 53 8.62 -25.69 2.36
C VAL A 53 9.54 -25.72 3.56
N GLN A 54 10.60 -26.52 3.48
CA GLN A 54 11.57 -26.65 4.56
C GLN A 54 12.99 -26.49 4.01
N LYS A 55 13.91 -26.03 4.86
CA LYS A 55 15.31 -25.96 4.49
C LYS A 55 15.83 -27.39 4.28
N GLY A 56 16.41 -27.66 3.11
CA GLY A 56 16.98 -28.95 2.76
C GLY A 56 18.16 -29.30 3.67
N CYS A 57 18.39 -30.60 3.86
CA CYS A 57 19.46 -31.12 4.73
C CYS A 57 20.86 -31.13 4.08
N ASN A 58 20.97 -30.75 2.81
CA ASN A 58 22.21 -30.79 2.04
C ASN A 58 23.12 -29.57 2.30
N THR A 59 24.41 -29.68 1.94
CA THR A 59 25.44 -28.64 2.14
C THR A 59 25.23 -27.37 1.31
N MET A 60 24.33 -27.39 0.33
CA MET A 60 23.85 -26.20 -0.37
C MET A 60 22.56 -25.71 0.30
N ASP A 61 22.51 -24.41 0.64
CA ASP A 61 21.30 -23.72 1.09
C ASP A 61 20.17 -23.85 0.05
N SER A 62 19.45 -24.97 0.13
CA SER A 62 18.37 -25.40 -0.77
C SER A 62 17.11 -25.63 0.05
N TYR A 63 15.97 -25.77 -0.64
CA TYR A 63 14.67 -25.95 -0.04
C TYR A 63 13.99 -27.19 -0.61
N ASP A 64 13.53 -28.05 0.29
CA ASP A 64 12.67 -29.17 -0.06
C ASP A 64 11.22 -28.65 -0.06
N VAL A 65 10.59 -28.69 -1.22
CA VAL A 65 9.22 -28.21 -1.43
C VAL A 65 8.32 -29.41 -1.68
N THR A 66 7.40 -29.66 -0.75
CA THR A 66 6.36 -30.69 -0.88
C THR A 66 5.18 -30.13 -1.66
N LEU A 67 4.87 -30.79 -2.78
CA LEU A 67 3.85 -30.41 -3.74
C LEU A 67 2.78 -31.49 -3.82
N GLN A 68 1.55 -31.09 -4.13
CA GLN A 68 0.45 -32.00 -4.45
C GLN A 68 -0.34 -31.44 -5.62
N ALA A 69 -0.50 -32.25 -6.68
CA ALA A 69 -1.32 -31.89 -7.83
C ALA A 69 -2.80 -32.14 -7.50
N ASP A 70 -3.72 -31.36 -8.07
CA ASP A 70 -5.15 -31.63 -7.92
C ASP A 70 -5.54 -32.94 -8.63
N GLY A 71 -6.27 -33.79 -7.91
CA GLY A 71 -6.70 -35.13 -8.31
C GLY A 71 -6.73 -36.06 -7.09
N ASP A 72 -7.86 -36.72 -6.83
CA ASP A 72 -8.18 -37.41 -5.56
C ASP A 72 -7.13 -38.42 -5.06
N ASP A 73 -6.27 -38.93 -5.95
CA ASP A 73 -5.25 -39.96 -5.65
C ASP A 73 -3.79 -39.49 -5.79
N SER A 74 -3.53 -38.18 -5.97
CA SER A 74 -2.15 -37.72 -6.15
C SER A 74 -1.41 -37.69 -4.80
N HIS A 75 -0.42 -38.59 -4.66
CA HIS A 75 0.47 -38.59 -3.50
C HIS A 75 1.37 -37.34 -3.52
N PRO A 76 1.56 -36.68 -2.36
CA PRO A 76 2.52 -35.58 -2.27
C PRO A 76 3.92 -36.01 -2.70
N TYR A 77 4.60 -35.16 -3.45
CA TYR A 77 5.97 -35.39 -3.91
C TYR A 77 6.86 -34.20 -3.54
N VAL A 78 8.17 -34.43 -3.46
CA VAL A 78 9.14 -33.41 -3.04
C VAL A 78 10.02 -33.01 -4.22
N GLU A 79 10.20 -31.72 -4.40
CA GLU A 79 11.18 -31.13 -5.31
C GLU A 79 12.17 -30.27 -4.54
N VAL A 80 13.43 -30.28 -4.98
CA VAL A 80 14.50 -29.48 -4.37
C VAL A 80 14.72 -28.21 -5.21
N TRP A 81 14.71 -27.06 -4.54
CA TRP A 81 14.85 -25.75 -5.16
C TRP A 81 15.98 -24.96 -4.51
N ASP A 82 16.74 -24.21 -5.30
CA ASP A 82 17.82 -23.36 -4.78
C ASP A 82 17.30 -22.17 -3.96
N ALA A 83 16.16 -21.62 -4.35
CA ALA A 83 15.54 -20.47 -3.70
C ALA A 83 14.02 -20.51 -3.83
N VAL A 84 13.33 -19.90 -2.88
CA VAL A 84 11.85 -19.87 -2.82
C VAL A 84 11.36 -18.44 -2.59
N ALA A 85 10.55 -17.92 -3.51
CA ALA A 85 9.75 -16.72 -3.29
C ALA A 85 8.32 -17.11 -2.92
N ILE A 86 7.89 -16.69 -1.74
CA ILE A 86 6.51 -16.79 -1.29
C ILE A 86 5.75 -15.61 -1.89
N CYS A 87 4.71 -15.92 -2.65
CA CYS A 87 3.83 -14.95 -3.32
C CYS A 87 2.34 -15.25 -3.06
N SER A 88 2.02 -15.93 -1.95
CA SER A 88 0.65 -16.42 -1.66
C SER A 88 -0.36 -15.32 -1.32
N GLY A 89 0.08 -14.08 -1.06
CA GLY A 89 -0.79 -12.93 -0.84
C GLY A 89 -1.24 -12.71 0.61
N LEU A 90 -1.75 -11.51 0.87
CA LEU A 90 -2.03 -10.96 2.21
C LEU A 90 -3.46 -11.17 2.72
N HIS A 91 -4.39 -11.56 1.84
CA HIS A 91 -5.82 -11.39 2.04
C HIS A 91 -6.59 -12.71 1.88
N ASN A 92 -6.02 -13.81 2.39
CA ASN A 92 -6.60 -15.14 2.21
C ASN A 92 -7.29 -15.68 3.47
N VAL A 93 -6.74 -15.40 4.67
CA VAL A 93 -7.28 -15.93 5.93
C VAL A 93 -8.10 -14.84 6.63
N PRO A 94 -9.44 -14.96 6.69
CA PRO A 94 -10.30 -13.99 7.38
C PRO A 94 -9.91 -13.76 8.83
N ARG A 95 -9.94 -12.51 9.30
CA ARG A 95 -9.81 -12.17 10.71
C ARG A 95 -11.20 -12.09 11.33
N ILE A 96 -11.73 -13.20 11.79
CA ILE A 96 -13.05 -13.29 12.43
C ILE A 96 -12.87 -13.12 13.96
N PRO A 97 -13.33 -12.01 14.57
CA PRO A 97 -13.39 -11.89 16.02
C PRO A 97 -14.55 -12.72 16.58
N GLU A 98 -14.39 -13.21 17.81
CA GLU A 98 -15.49 -13.75 18.61
C GLU A 98 -16.06 -12.63 19.48
N PHE A 99 -17.39 -12.53 19.54
CA PHE A 99 -18.07 -11.54 20.38
C PHE A 99 -18.85 -12.22 21.50
N PRO A 100 -18.92 -11.62 22.71
CA PRO A 100 -19.82 -12.09 23.75
C PRO A 100 -21.27 -12.14 23.24
N GLY A 101 -22.03 -13.18 23.59
CA GLY A 101 -23.43 -13.33 23.17
C GLY A 101 -23.63 -13.71 21.70
N GLN A 102 -22.57 -13.94 20.92
CA GLN A 102 -22.67 -14.24 19.48
C GLN A 102 -23.59 -15.41 19.13
N GLN A 103 -23.64 -16.44 19.98
CA GLN A 103 -24.53 -17.59 19.84
C GLN A 103 -26.03 -17.28 20.03
N LYS A 104 -26.35 -16.10 20.61
CA LYS A 104 -27.73 -15.64 20.82
C LYS A 104 -28.26 -14.82 19.64
N PHE A 105 -27.38 -14.32 18.77
CA PHE A 105 -27.75 -13.49 17.63
C PHE A 105 -28.60 -14.31 16.64
N GLU A 106 -29.81 -13.86 16.35
CA GLU A 106 -30.72 -14.57 15.44
C GLU A 106 -30.49 -14.19 13.96
N GLY A 107 -29.75 -13.11 13.73
CA GLY A 107 -29.36 -12.66 12.39
C GLY A 107 -28.21 -13.47 11.77
N GLN A 108 -27.83 -13.10 10.55
CA GLN A 108 -26.73 -13.71 9.83
C GLN A 108 -25.41 -12.98 10.12
N ILE A 109 -24.34 -13.72 10.42
CA ILE A 109 -22.97 -13.18 10.53
C ILE A 109 -22.16 -13.60 9.29
N LEU A 110 -21.59 -12.62 8.60
CA LEU A 110 -20.85 -12.83 7.35
C LEU A 110 -19.50 -12.10 7.40
N HIS A 111 -18.39 -12.78 7.14
CA HIS A 111 -17.13 -12.07 6.87
C HIS A 111 -17.08 -11.56 5.43
N SER A 112 -16.47 -10.39 5.20
CA SER A 112 -16.41 -9.76 3.86
C SER A 112 -15.80 -10.65 2.77
N ALA A 113 -14.93 -11.58 3.13
CA ALA A 113 -14.35 -12.60 2.23
C ALA A 113 -15.43 -13.46 1.51
N ASN A 114 -16.56 -13.65 2.18
CA ASN A 114 -17.68 -14.48 1.72
C ASN A 114 -18.78 -13.65 1.03
N TYR A 115 -18.64 -12.31 0.97
CA TYR A 115 -19.54 -11.46 0.20
C TYR A 115 -19.27 -11.65 -1.29
N LYS A 116 -20.31 -12.00 -2.06
CA LYS A 116 -20.24 -12.23 -3.51
C LYS A 116 -21.33 -11.51 -4.29
N ASP A 117 -22.51 -11.35 -3.69
CA ASP A 117 -23.70 -10.82 -4.37
C ASP A 117 -24.34 -9.71 -3.52
N PRO A 118 -24.60 -8.52 -4.10
CA PRO A 118 -25.29 -7.43 -3.40
C PRO A 118 -26.73 -7.73 -2.98
N GLU A 119 -27.42 -8.72 -3.57
CA GLU A 119 -28.80 -9.06 -3.20
C GLU A 119 -28.95 -9.48 -1.73
N ILE A 120 -27.85 -9.90 -1.08
CA ILE A 120 -27.84 -10.21 0.36
C ILE A 120 -28.29 -9.03 1.23
N PHE A 121 -28.20 -7.79 0.73
CA PHE A 121 -28.58 -6.60 1.48
C PHE A 121 -30.08 -6.29 1.41
N LYS A 122 -30.81 -6.85 0.46
CA LYS A 122 -32.19 -6.44 0.15
C LYS A 122 -33.15 -6.67 1.31
N GLY A 123 -33.79 -5.59 1.77
CA GLY A 123 -34.74 -5.60 2.88
C GLY A 123 -34.11 -5.83 4.26
N ARG A 124 -32.78 -5.87 4.37
CA ARG A 124 -32.04 -6.18 5.60
C ARG A 124 -31.62 -4.93 6.37
N LYS A 125 -31.46 -5.07 7.69
CA LYS A 125 -30.83 -4.10 8.58
C LYS A 125 -29.35 -4.46 8.72
N VAL A 126 -28.51 -3.81 7.92
CA VAL A 126 -27.11 -4.20 7.75
C VAL A 126 -26.22 -3.45 8.74
N LEU A 127 -25.44 -4.18 9.53
CA LEU A 127 -24.38 -3.65 10.37
C LEU A 127 -23.01 -4.09 9.85
N ILE A 128 -22.16 -3.15 9.47
CA ILE A 128 -20.81 -3.41 8.97
C ILE A 128 -19.79 -3.08 10.07
N ILE A 129 -19.11 -4.10 10.59
CA ILE A 129 -18.03 -3.91 11.58
C ILE A 129 -16.72 -3.62 10.85
N GLY A 130 -16.26 -2.37 10.94
CA GLY A 130 -15.01 -1.89 10.36
C GLY A 130 -15.19 -0.67 9.46
N THR A 131 -14.08 0.02 9.21
CA THR A 131 -14.02 1.26 8.40
C THR A 131 -12.83 1.28 7.44
N GLY A 132 -12.34 0.10 7.04
CA GLY A 132 -11.36 -0.03 5.96
C GLY A 132 -12.02 0.11 4.57
N GLU A 133 -11.20 0.05 3.52
CA GLU A 133 -11.65 0.14 2.10
C GLU A 133 -12.85 -0.77 1.82
N THR A 134 -12.73 -2.07 2.15
CA THR A 134 -13.80 -3.05 1.97
C THR A 134 -15.09 -2.68 2.70
N ALA A 135 -14.99 -2.08 3.89
CA ALA A 135 -16.18 -1.68 4.64
C ALA A 135 -16.93 -0.53 3.97
N PHE A 136 -16.21 0.40 3.33
CA PHE A 136 -16.82 1.51 2.60
C PHE A 136 -17.44 1.05 1.28
N ASP A 137 -16.80 0.12 0.57
CA ASP A 137 -17.41 -0.51 -0.61
C ASP A 137 -18.69 -1.26 -0.24
N LEU A 138 -18.67 -2.04 0.86
CA LEU A 138 -19.85 -2.73 1.38
C LEU A 138 -20.93 -1.76 1.85
N GLY A 139 -20.57 -0.66 2.50
CA GLY A 139 -21.51 0.36 2.96
C GLY A 139 -22.24 1.02 1.80
N TYR A 140 -21.50 1.38 0.74
CA TYR A 140 -22.10 1.90 -0.48
C TYR A 140 -22.96 0.84 -1.19
N ALA A 141 -22.47 -0.40 -1.32
CA ALA A 141 -23.22 -1.49 -1.94
C ALA A 141 -24.54 -1.76 -1.20
N ALA A 142 -24.53 -1.84 0.13
CA ALA A 142 -25.73 -2.02 0.94
C ALA A 142 -26.72 -0.86 0.74
N ALA A 143 -26.23 0.39 0.77
CA ALA A 143 -27.08 1.58 0.61
C ALA A 143 -27.72 1.71 -0.78
N THR A 144 -27.13 1.08 -1.79
CA THR A 144 -27.60 1.15 -3.19
C THR A 144 -28.35 -0.09 -3.65
N ASN A 145 -28.32 -1.19 -2.89
CA ASN A 145 -28.93 -2.47 -3.26
C ASN A 145 -30.05 -2.89 -2.29
N GLY A 146 -30.87 -1.92 -1.88
CA GLY A 146 -32.16 -2.18 -1.24
C GLY A 146 -32.11 -2.54 0.25
N ALA A 147 -31.03 -2.24 0.97
CA ALA A 147 -31.02 -2.35 2.43
C ALA A 147 -32.11 -1.49 3.08
N GLN A 148 -32.70 -1.98 4.17
CA GLN A 148 -33.65 -1.23 4.98
C GLN A 148 -32.92 -0.15 5.80
N SER A 149 -31.76 -0.50 6.35
CA SER A 149 -30.87 0.42 7.07
C SER A 149 -29.43 -0.05 6.94
N VAL A 150 -28.48 0.89 6.99
CA VAL A 150 -27.04 0.57 6.97
C VAL A 150 -26.37 1.34 8.09
N THR A 151 -25.71 0.61 8.98
CA THR A 151 -24.87 1.17 10.04
C THR A 151 -23.45 0.65 9.88
N MET A 152 -22.47 1.53 9.93
CA MET A 152 -21.05 1.19 10.00
C MET A 152 -20.55 1.37 11.43
N SER A 153 -19.56 0.57 11.83
CA SER A 153 -18.96 0.65 13.16
C SER A 153 -17.48 0.92 13.11
N THR A 154 -17.01 1.83 13.96
CA THR A 154 -15.59 2.16 14.11
C THR A 154 -15.18 2.21 15.58
N ARG A 155 -13.97 1.68 15.88
CA ARG A 155 -13.39 1.74 17.23
C ARG A 155 -12.51 2.98 17.44
N HIS A 156 -11.88 3.47 16.38
CA HIS A 156 -10.82 4.47 16.48
C HIS A 156 -10.95 5.55 15.39
N GLY A 157 -12.10 5.68 14.73
CA GLY A 157 -12.23 6.55 13.56
C GLY A 157 -11.39 6.11 12.36
N PHE A 158 -11.35 6.94 11.33
CA PHE A 158 -10.64 6.68 10.06
C PHE A 158 -10.24 8.01 9.39
N VAL A 159 -9.48 7.93 8.29
CA VAL A 159 -9.21 9.07 7.41
C VAL A 159 -9.71 8.72 6.01
N SER A 160 -10.70 9.46 5.53
CA SER A 160 -11.29 9.28 4.20
C SER A 160 -10.79 10.34 3.23
N VAL A 161 -10.48 9.91 2.00
CA VAL A 161 -10.04 10.73 0.88
C VAL A 161 -10.70 10.22 -0.41
N PRO A 162 -10.90 11.05 -1.44
CA PRO A 162 -11.46 10.59 -2.71
C PRO A 162 -10.38 9.90 -3.54
N ALA A 163 -10.79 9.02 -4.45
CA ALA A 163 -9.85 8.36 -5.38
C ALA A 163 -9.24 9.32 -6.43
N CYS A 164 -9.97 10.39 -6.78
CA CYS A 164 -9.57 11.45 -7.70
C CYS A 164 -9.96 12.83 -7.13
N PHE A 165 -9.32 13.90 -7.58
CA PHE A 165 -9.70 15.28 -7.22
C PHE A 165 -10.13 16.11 -8.42
N GLY A 166 -11.17 16.93 -8.29
CA GLY A 166 -11.50 18.02 -9.23
C GLY A 166 -12.00 17.58 -10.62
N GLU A 167 -12.26 18.57 -11.49
CA GLU A 167 -12.92 18.38 -12.81
C GLU A 167 -12.10 17.51 -13.77
N ASN A 168 -10.77 17.63 -13.76
CA ASN A 168 -9.87 16.81 -14.60
C ASN A 168 -9.59 15.41 -14.00
N ASN A 169 -10.19 15.11 -12.83
CA ASN A 169 -10.03 13.87 -12.08
C ASN A 169 -8.58 13.35 -11.92
N PRO A 170 -7.53 14.16 -11.69
CA PRO A 170 -6.21 13.62 -11.35
C PRO A 170 -6.30 12.59 -10.21
N PRO A 171 -5.61 11.44 -10.33
CA PRO A 171 -5.74 10.38 -9.34
C PRO A 171 -4.98 10.74 -8.07
N LEU A 172 -5.59 10.42 -6.92
CA LEU A 172 -5.08 10.75 -5.60
C LEU A 172 -3.64 10.26 -5.40
N ASP A 173 -3.35 9.05 -5.83
CA ASP A 173 -2.01 8.48 -5.63
C ASP A 173 -0.94 9.33 -6.31
N CYS A 174 -1.18 9.75 -7.54
CA CYS A 174 -0.26 10.62 -8.25
C CYS A 174 -0.20 12.06 -7.74
N VAL A 175 -1.06 12.51 -6.81
CA VAL A 175 -1.09 13.93 -6.40
C VAL A 175 -0.82 14.19 -4.93
N ILE A 176 -0.80 13.16 -4.07
CA ILE A 176 -0.51 13.35 -2.64
C ILE A 176 0.91 12.99 -2.25
N MET A 177 1.67 12.36 -3.14
CA MET A 177 3.05 11.96 -2.86
C MET A 177 4.01 12.41 -3.96
N ASN A 178 5.18 12.84 -3.52
CA ASN A 178 6.34 13.07 -4.35
C ASN A 178 7.50 12.26 -3.76
N TRP A 179 8.19 11.44 -4.55
CA TRP A 179 9.30 10.65 -3.99
C TRP A 179 10.56 11.47 -3.76
N ALA A 180 10.73 12.57 -4.49
CA ALA A 180 11.95 13.35 -4.43
C ALA A 180 12.13 14.00 -3.05
N THR A 181 11.04 14.44 -2.40
CA THR A 181 11.06 14.94 -1.02
C THR A 181 11.67 13.91 -0.06
N HIS A 182 11.36 12.62 -0.24
CA HIS A 182 11.94 11.51 0.54
C HIS A 182 13.41 11.25 0.21
N ALA A 183 13.84 11.47 -1.03
CA ALA A 183 15.23 11.28 -1.45
C ALA A 183 16.19 12.28 -0.82
N TRP A 184 15.69 13.49 -0.49
CA TRP A 184 16.50 14.60 0.01
C TRP A 184 16.43 14.82 1.52
N GLU A 185 15.48 14.19 2.19
CA GLU A 185 15.32 14.34 3.62
C GLU A 185 16.44 13.64 4.39
N SER A 186 17.10 14.35 5.31
CA SER A 186 18.11 13.74 6.20
C SER A 186 17.54 12.56 7.01
N LYS A 187 18.38 11.56 7.34
CA LYS A 187 17.98 10.40 8.15
C LYS A 187 17.32 10.79 9.50
N TRP A 188 17.71 11.92 10.09
CA TRP A 188 17.05 12.42 11.30
C TRP A 188 15.62 12.85 11.01
N ALA A 189 15.41 13.66 9.98
CA ALA A 189 14.10 14.15 9.57
C ALA A 189 13.16 12.98 9.18
N GLN A 190 13.68 11.99 8.43
CA GLN A 190 12.95 10.76 8.11
C GLN A 190 12.52 10.00 9.37
N ARG A 191 13.43 9.82 10.34
CA ARG A 191 13.14 9.12 11.60
C ARG A 191 12.07 9.83 12.43
N VAL A 192 12.11 11.15 12.54
CA VAL A 192 11.09 11.92 13.28
C VAL A 192 9.81 12.15 12.48
N GLY A 193 9.79 11.80 11.18
CA GLY A 193 8.62 11.96 10.33
C GLY A 193 8.33 13.41 9.93
N MET A 194 9.37 14.24 9.78
CA MET A 194 9.23 15.68 9.55
C MET A 194 8.45 16.01 8.28
N HIS A 195 8.68 15.29 7.18
CA HIS A 195 7.85 15.44 5.97
C HIS A 195 6.37 15.27 6.25
N TRP A 196 6.00 14.17 6.93
CA TRP A 196 4.61 13.92 7.25
C TRP A 196 4.01 14.95 8.20
N TRP A 197 4.82 15.48 9.12
CA TRP A 197 4.41 16.62 9.95
C TRP A 197 4.03 17.83 9.09
N VAL A 198 4.89 18.24 8.15
CA VAL A 198 4.66 19.38 7.26
C VAL A 198 3.48 19.14 6.32
N THR A 199 3.54 18.06 5.53
CA THR A 199 2.54 17.72 4.51
C THR A 199 1.16 17.58 5.11
N THR A 200 1.06 17.05 6.33
CA THR A 200 -0.22 16.94 7.00
C THR A 200 -0.83 18.29 7.33
N LYS A 201 -0.05 19.27 7.83
CA LYS A 201 -0.59 20.61 8.12
C LYS A 201 -1.16 21.26 6.86
N PHE A 202 -0.44 21.16 5.75
CA PHE A 202 -0.91 21.67 4.46
C PHE A 202 -2.16 20.93 3.97
N THR A 203 -2.18 19.60 4.09
CA THR A 203 -3.33 18.78 3.71
C THR A 203 -4.57 19.13 4.52
N ARG A 204 -4.43 19.37 5.84
CA ARG A 204 -5.55 19.77 6.71
C ARG A 204 -6.08 21.15 6.37
N LEU A 205 -5.21 22.10 6.09
CA LEU A 205 -5.62 23.41 5.62
C LEU A 205 -6.36 23.27 4.29
N GLY A 206 -5.82 22.47 3.36
CA GLY A 206 -6.49 22.12 2.11
C GLY A 206 -7.89 21.56 2.31
N PHE A 207 -8.06 20.53 3.15
CA PHE A 207 -9.36 19.96 3.46
C PHE A 207 -10.29 20.95 4.16
N LEU A 208 -9.78 21.77 5.08
CA LEU A 208 -10.58 22.77 5.79
C LEU A 208 -11.13 23.83 4.82
N PHE A 209 -10.29 24.33 3.91
CA PHE A 209 -10.68 25.35 2.93
C PHE A 209 -11.59 24.79 1.84
N THR A 210 -11.43 23.51 1.47
CA THR A 210 -12.21 22.89 0.38
C THR A 210 -13.51 22.26 0.87
N THR A 211 -13.50 21.57 2.01
CA THR A 211 -14.63 20.74 2.49
C THR A 211 -15.24 21.23 3.80
N GLY A 212 -14.64 22.23 4.46
CA GLY A 212 -15.05 22.67 5.79
C GLY A 212 -14.65 21.71 6.92
N CYS A 213 -13.96 20.61 6.61
CA CYS A 213 -13.47 19.64 7.58
C CYS A 213 -11.94 19.54 7.54
N SER A 214 -11.29 19.56 8.69
CA SER A 214 -9.83 19.38 8.79
C SER A 214 -9.39 17.94 9.07
N TYR A 215 -10.31 16.99 9.12
CA TYR A 215 -10.07 15.59 9.52
C TYR A 215 -10.03 14.61 8.34
N GLY A 216 -10.32 15.06 7.13
CA GLY A 216 -10.44 14.20 5.96
C GLY A 216 -11.26 14.92 4.91
N PHE A 217 -11.23 14.39 3.70
CA PHE A 217 -11.93 15.02 2.61
C PHE A 217 -13.44 14.80 2.76
N ASN A 218 -14.17 15.88 3.05
CA ASN A 218 -15.62 15.86 3.23
C ASN A 218 -16.07 14.90 4.35
N GLN A 219 -15.22 14.69 5.36
CA GLN A 219 -15.42 13.72 6.43
C GLN A 219 -16.05 14.35 7.67
N TRP A 220 -17.38 14.33 7.80
CA TRP A 220 -18.06 15.02 8.92
C TRP A 220 -18.29 14.16 10.17
N VAL A 221 -18.12 12.84 10.04
CA VAL A 221 -18.27 11.83 11.10
C VAL A 221 -17.06 10.88 11.13
N GLY A 222 -16.94 10.04 12.16
CA GLY A 222 -15.87 9.05 12.25
C GLY A 222 -14.51 9.67 12.51
N LYS A 223 -14.50 10.79 13.23
CA LYS A 223 -13.28 11.53 13.54
C LYS A 223 -12.46 10.71 14.52
N ARG A 224 -11.16 10.56 14.24
CA ARG A 224 -10.24 9.94 15.19
C ARG A 224 -9.85 10.96 16.26
N TYR A 225 -10.43 10.88 17.46
CA TYR A 225 -10.27 11.88 18.52
C TYR A 225 -8.84 11.98 19.07
N ASN A 226 -8.08 10.88 19.11
CA ASN A 226 -6.66 10.86 19.54
C ASN A 226 -5.68 11.16 18.40
N MET A 227 -6.13 11.81 17.33
CA MET A 227 -5.29 12.08 16.17
C MET A 227 -4.46 13.34 16.38
N THR A 228 -3.25 13.18 16.90
CA THR A 228 -2.16 14.13 16.63
C THR A 228 -1.75 13.94 15.17
N TRP A 229 -2.38 14.68 14.26
CA TRP A 229 -2.11 14.64 12.81
C TRP A 229 -0.63 14.82 12.40
N ASP A 230 0.22 15.22 13.33
CA ASP A 230 1.68 15.19 13.19
C ASP A 230 2.24 13.77 12.88
N ASP A 231 1.39 12.75 12.99
CA ASP A 231 1.64 11.33 12.71
C ASP A 231 1.22 10.84 11.32
N GLY A 232 1.04 11.73 10.32
CA GLY A 232 0.51 11.40 8.99
C GLY A 232 1.05 10.12 8.34
N ARG A 233 2.34 9.78 8.54
CA ARG A 233 2.94 8.52 8.06
C ARG A 233 2.26 7.27 8.59
N LYS A 234 1.83 7.29 9.86
CA LYS A 234 1.29 6.14 10.59
C LYS A 234 -0.10 5.72 10.10
N HIS A 235 -0.71 6.50 9.20
CA HIS A 235 -2.10 6.33 8.81
C HIS A 235 -2.24 5.62 7.46
N ILE A 236 -3.25 4.77 7.39
CA ILE A 236 -3.71 4.15 6.15
C ILE A 236 -5.00 4.87 5.79
N VAL A 237 -4.95 5.55 4.66
CA VAL A 237 -6.11 6.28 4.15
C VAL A 237 -7.10 5.31 3.52
N ASN A 238 -8.39 5.65 3.63
CA ASN A 238 -9.47 4.99 2.93
C ASN A 238 -9.88 5.86 1.73
N LYS A 239 -9.75 5.32 0.51
CA LYS A 239 -10.07 6.01 -0.74
C LYS A 239 -11.55 5.82 -1.11
N SER A 240 -12.44 6.42 -0.33
CA SER A 240 -13.87 6.39 -0.63
C SER A 240 -14.36 7.71 -1.24
N SER A 241 -14.74 7.66 -2.52
CA SER A 241 -15.53 8.73 -3.15
C SER A 241 -17.04 8.56 -2.97
N LYS A 242 -17.54 7.33 -2.81
CA LYS A 242 -18.99 7.01 -2.93
C LYS A 242 -19.72 6.82 -1.60
N CYS A 243 -19.08 6.21 -0.59
CA CYS A 243 -19.72 5.92 0.70
C CYS A 243 -19.67 7.12 1.66
N MET A 244 -18.55 7.86 1.69
CA MET A 244 -18.36 9.01 2.60
C MET A 244 -19.44 10.11 2.48
N PRO A 245 -19.97 10.44 1.27
CA PRO A 245 -21.08 11.37 1.13
C PRO A 245 -22.34 10.91 1.88
N LEU A 246 -22.71 9.63 1.78
CA LEU A 246 -23.88 9.04 2.45
C LEU A 246 -23.72 9.05 3.97
N LEU A 247 -22.52 8.71 4.44
CA LEU A 247 -22.16 8.68 5.86
C LEU A 247 -22.16 10.10 6.49
N SER A 248 -21.80 11.13 5.72
CA SER A 248 -21.74 12.52 6.20
C SER A 248 -23.02 13.32 6.02
N ARG A 249 -23.98 12.82 5.23
CA ARG A 249 -25.14 13.62 4.77
C ARG A 249 -25.97 14.18 5.93
N VAL A 250 -26.27 13.34 6.92
CA VAL A 250 -27.03 13.74 8.13
C VAL A 250 -26.27 14.77 8.96
N ALA A 251 -24.96 14.60 9.15
CA ALA A 251 -24.13 15.53 9.91
C ALA A 251 -24.06 16.91 9.21
N LYS A 252 -23.97 16.95 7.89
CA LYS A 252 -23.99 18.19 7.10
C LYS A 252 -25.31 18.94 7.21
N LYS A 253 -26.44 18.22 7.29
CA LYS A 253 -27.76 18.84 7.55
C LYS A 253 -27.86 19.52 8.92
N LYS A 254 -26.83 19.47 9.78
CA LYS A 254 -26.78 20.17 11.07
C LYS A 254 -25.89 21.43 11.06
N VAL A 255 -25.03 21.65 10.05
CA VAL A 255 -24.18 22.86 9.99
C VAL A 255 -24.94 24.09 9.50
N SER A 256 -24.41 25.30 9.72
CA SER A 256 -25.07 26.56 9.31
C SER A 256 -25.30 26.62 7.79
N TRP A 257 -26.37 27.29 7.36
CA TRP A 257 -26.74 27.43 5.94
C TRP A 257 -25.59 28.01 5.09
N LEU A 258 -24.88 29.01 5.62
CA LEU A 258 -23.74 29.62 4.94
C LEU A 258 -22.61 28.61 4.68
N ARG A 259 -22.28 27.77 5.68
CA ARG A 259 -21.30 26.69 5.51
C ARG A 259 -21.78 25.62 4.54
N ARG A 260 -23.08 25.30 4.52
CA ARG A 260 -23.64 24.35 3.54
C ARG A 260 -23.46 24.85 2.12
N ILE A 261 -23.78 26.12 1.86
CA ILE A 261 -23.62 26.70 0.51
C ILE A 261 -22.15 26.67 0.07
N ILE A 262 -21.24 27.15 0.92
CA ILE A 262 -19.80 27.23 0.59
C ILE A 262 -19.23 25.87 0.17
N TYR A 263 -19.65 24.78 0.81
CA TYR A 263 -19.07 23.46 0.58
C TYR A 263 -19.96 22.51 -0.24
N SER A 264 -21.20 22.88 -0.56
CA SER A 264 -22.13 22.09 -1.40
C SER A 264 -21.62 21.83 -2.82
N TRP A 265 -20.74 22.70 -3.33
CA TRP A 265 -20.10 22.52 -4.64
C TRP A 265 -19.30 21.21 -4.77
N MET A 266 -18.90 20.60 -3.65
CA MET A 266 -18.14 19.34 -3.63
C MET A 266 -18.98 18.11 -3.25
N ASP A 267 -20.28 18.29 -3.02
CA ASP A 267 -21.20 17.18 -2.89
C ASP A 267 -21.62 16.78 -4.30
N GLY A 268 -20.96 15.74 -4.84
CA GLY A 268 -21.30 15.18 -6.15
C GLY A 268 -22.74 14.64 -6.22
N GLU A 269 -23.10 14.07 -7.37
CA GLU A 269 -24.44 13.51 -7.65
C GLU A 269 -24.73 12.23 -6.84
N TYR A 270 -24.94 12.39 -5.54
CA TYR A 270 -25.35 11.30 -4.65
C TYR A 270 -26.74 11.53 -4.07
N ASN A 271 -27.45 12.57 -4.51
CA ASN A 271 -28.78 12.92 -3.99
C ASN A 271 -29.86 11.90 -4.36
N ASP A 272 -29.63 11.11 -5.41
CA ASP A 272 -30.58 10.11 -5.88
C ASP A 272 -30.58 8.82 -5.03
N ILE A 273 -29.60 8.66 -4.15
CA ILE A 273 -29.53 7.52 -3.22
C ILE A 273 -30.29 7.90 -1.93
N PRO A 274 -31.47 7.31 -1.66
CA PRO A 274 -32.35 7.75 -0.58
C PRO A 274 -31.85 7.35 0.81
N LEU A 275 -31.02 6.30 0.91
CA LEU A 275 -30.58 5.76 2.20
C LEU A 275 -29.31 6.46 2.69
N ASP A 276 -29.37 7.02 3.90
CA ASP A 276 -28.21 7.51 4.64
C ASP A 276 -27.52 6.35 5.38
N ILE A 277 -26.22 6.47 5.62
CA ILE A 277 -25.46 5.47 6.39
C ILE A 277 -25.19 6.03 7.78
N ASP A 278 -25.54 5.28 8.81
CA ASP A 278 -25.24 5.63 10.20
C ASP A 278 -23.84 5.16 10.60
N LEU A 279 -23.25 5.82 11.59
CA LEU A 279 -21.97 5.45 12.16
C LEU A 279 -22.08 5.32 13.68
N VAL A 280 -21.68 4.16 14.22
CA VAL A 280 -21.48 3.96 15.66
C VAL A 280 -19.98 3.97 15.99
N GLU A 281 -19.60 4.80 16.96
CA GLU A 281 -18.22 4.92 17.43
C GLU A 281 -18.11 4.28 18.82
N GLY A 282 -17.47 3.11 18.90
CA GLY A 282 -17.42 2.33 20.12
C GLY A 282 -16.87 0.93 19.94
N SER A 283 -16.81 0.18 21.03
CA SER A 283 -16.44 -1.24 21.02
C SER A 283 -17.69 -2.10 21.18
N VAL A 284 -17.74 -3.24 20.49
CA VAL A 284 -18.82 -4.21 20.68
C VAL A 284 -18.71 -4.79 22.09
N LEU A 285 -19.77 -4.65 22.89
CA LEU A 285 -19.89 -5.27 24.21
C LEU A 285 -20.40 -6.70 24.08
N GLU A 286 -21.56 -6.86 23.45
CA GLU A 286 -22.17 -8.16 23.21
C GLU A 286 -23.12 -8.12 22.00
N LEU A 287 -23.41 -9.32 21.49
CA LEU A 287 -24.50 -9.57 20.54
C LEU A 287 -25.74 -10.02 21.32
N GLN A 288 -26.87 -9.43 20.95
CA GLN A 288 -28.21 -9.77 21.46
C GLN A 288 -29.05 -10.38 20.32
N PRO A 289 -30.20 -11.01 20.58
CA PRO A 289 -30.98 -11.67 19.53
C PRO A 289 -31.30 -10.81 18.30
N ASP A 290 -31.61 -9.53 18.51
CA ASP A 290 -32.06 -8.58 17.49
C ASP A 290 -31.02 -7.53 17.09
N GLY A 291 -29.79 -7.60 17.63
CA GLY A 291 -28.80 -6.56 17.37
C GLY A 291 -27.47 -6.68 18.13
N VAL A 292 -26.75 -5.56 18.17
CA VAL A 292 -25.42 -5.45 18.76
C VAL A 292 -25.40 -4.29 19.75
N VAL A 293 -24.87 -4.54 20.95
CA VAL A 293 -24.66 -3.51 21.98
C VAL A 293 -23.23 -2.98 21.89
N TYR A 294 -23.09 -1.67 21.87
CA TYR A 294 -21.82 -0.96 21.84
C TYR A 294 -21.56 -0.20 23.14
N ASP A 295 -20.32 -0.26 23.62
CA ASP A 295 -19.78 0.71 24.58
C ASP A 295 -19.28 1.93 23.81
N THR A 296 -19.97 3.05 23.99
CA THR A 296 -19.65 4.33 23.32
C THR A 296 -19.27 5.39 24.35
N ALA A 297 -18.65 6.47 23.90
CA ALA A 297 -18.32 7.60 24.77
C ALA A 297 -19.55 8.26 25.43
N THR A 298 -20.75 8.03 24.90
CA THR A 298 -22.02 8.55 25.42
C THR A 298 -22.83 7.52 26.22
N GLY A 299 -22.24 6.35 26.50
CA GLY A 299 -22.89 5.22 27.18
C GLY A 299 -23.20 4.06 26.23
N GLU A 300 -23.96 3.08 26.72
CA GLU A 300 -24.33 1.92 25.91
C GLU A 300 -25.31 2.30 24.79
N GLN A 301 -25.06 1.79 23.59
CA GLN A 301 -25.93 1.99 22.43
C GLN A 301 -26.28 0.64 21.79
N HIS A 302 -27.58 0.37 21.64
CA HIS A 302 -28.06 -0.79 20.90
C HIS A 302 -28.27 -0.47 19.42
N VAL A 303 -27.76 -1.32 18.53
CA VAL A 303 -27.92 -1.22 17.08
C VAL A 303 -28.65 -2.46 16.57
N ASN A 304 -29.91 -2.28 16.16
CA ASN A 304 -30.71 -3.36 15.59
C ASN A 304 -30.15 -3.81 14.25
N THR A 305 -29.93 -5.11 14.06
CA THR A 305 -29.41 -5.67 12.81
C THR A 305 -29.83 -7.11 12.62
N ASP A 306 -30.08 -7.50 11.37
CA ASP A 306 -30.32 -8.90 10.98
C ASP A 306 -29.18 -9.45 10.10
N LEU A 307 -28.26 -8.59 9.62
CA LEU A 307 -27.09 -8.98 8.86
C LEU A 307 -25.86 -8.23 9.38
N LEU A 308 -25.00 -8.98 10.08
CA LEU A 308 -23.72 -8.52 10.59
C LEU A 308 -22.60 -8.84 9.62
N VAL A 309 -22.04 -7.83 8.96
CA VAL A 309 -20.92 -7.99 8.03
C VAL A 309 -19.60 -7.61 8.69
N LEU A 310 -18.71 -8.59 8.87
CA LEU A 310 -17.39 -8.42 9.45
C LEU A 310 -16.41 -7.98 8.35
N ALA A 311 -16.16 -6.67 8.26
CA ALA A 311 -15.10 -6.08 7.46
C ALA A 311 -13.81 -5.90 8.30
N THR A 312 -13.45 -6.96 9.03
CA THR A 312 -12.46 -6.95 10.12
C THR A 312 -11.03 -7.25 9.67
N GLY A 313 -10.83 -7.48 8.37
CA GLY A 313 -9.54 -7.66 7.71
C GLY A 313 -9.11 -9.13 7.64
N TYR A 314 -7.81 -9.34 7.41
CA TYR A 314 -7.23 -10.67 7.18
C TYR A 314 -6.01 -10.88 8.09
N ARG A 315 -5.61 -12.14 8.28
CA ARG A 315 -4.38 -12.54 8.96
C ARG A 315 -3.35 -13.00 7.93
N GLN A 316 -2.08 -12.71 8.20
CA GLN A 316 -0.96 -13.31 7.47
C GLN A 316 -0.66 -14.67 8.09
N ARG A 317 -0.64 -15.72 7.26
CA ARG A 317 -0.27 -17.08 7.66
C ARG A 317 0.45 -17.77 6.53
N PHE A 318 1.47 -18.55 6.90
CA PHE A 318 2.24 -19.37 5.97
C PHE A 318 2.18 -20.83 6.42
N PRO A 319 1.01 -21.50 6.29
CA PRO A 319 0.82 -22.85 6.81
C PRO A 319 1.83 -23.86 6.22
N PHE A 320 2.33 -23.59 5.01
CA PHE A 320 3.35 -24.39 4.35
C PHE A 320 4.78 -24.17 4.89
N LEU A 321 5.03 -23.27 5.84
CA LEU A 321 6.36 -23.14 6.47
C LEU A 321 6.43 -23.74 7.87
N HIS A 322 5.31 -23.68 8.60
CA HIS A 322 5.28 -23.97 10.05
C HIS A 322 4.11 -24.89 10.45
N GLY A 323 3.37 -25.44 9.48
CA GLY A 323 2.16 -26.23 9.69
C GLY A 323 0.92 -25.36 10.00
N GLU A 324 -0.23 -26.03 10.18
CA GLU A 324 -1.48 -25.36 10.59
C GLU A 324 -1.47 -25.03 12.09
N GLY A 325 -0.64 -24.06 12.49
CA GLY A 325 -0.58 -23.53 13.85
C GLY A 325 -1.49 -22.31 14.08
N THR A 326 -1.66 -21.92 15.35
CA THR A 326 -2.34 -20.66 15.74
C THR A 326 -1.46 -19.42 15.61
N ARG A 327 -0.15 -19.60 15.42
CA ARG A 327 0.87 -18.54 15.42
C ARG A 327 0.65 -17.58 14.24
N GLU A 328 0.68 -16.27 14.53
CA GLU A 328 0.89 -15.28 13.48
C GLU A 328 2.39 -15.26 13.16
N ASP A 329 2.74 -15.45 11.90
CA ASP A 329 4.13 -15.49 11.46
C ASP A 329 4.60 -14.07 11.14
N PRO A 330 5.54 -13.51 11.92
CA PRO A 330 6.05 -12.18 11.64
C PRO A 330 6.89 -12.24 10.37
N LEU A 331 6.72 -11.23 9.51
CA LEU A 331 7.60 -11.06 8.35
C LEU A 331 9.06 -10.86 8.78
N PRO A 332 10.02 -11.25 7.93
CA PRO A 332 11.43 -11.11 8.25
C PRO A 332 11.88 -9.66 8.51
N GLN A 333 13.04 -9.49 9.14
CA GLN A 333 13.50 -8.15 9.53
C GLN A 333 13.97 -7.30 8.35
N ARG A 334 14.69 -7.89 7.39
CA ARG A 334 15.30 -7.13 6.29
C ARG A 334 14.23 -6.81 5.23
N HIS A 335 13.80 -5.55 5.20
CA HIS A 335 12.75 -5.01 4.32
C HIS A 335 11.42 -5.76 4.35
N PHE A 336 11.15 -6.55 5.39
CA PHE A 336 10.01 -7.49 5.43
C PHE A 336 10.07 -8.57 4.33
N LEU A 337 11.26 -8.80 3.75
CA LEU A 337 11.47 -9.67 2.60
C LEU A 337 12.25 -10.93 2.93
N VAL A 338 13.35 -10.82 3.67
CA VAL A 338 14.29 -11.94 3.87
C VAL A 338 14.82 -11.96 5.31
N ASP A 339 15.04 -13.16 5.82
CA ASP A 339 15.88 -13.35 6.99
C ASP A 339 17.34 -13.30 6.53
N PRO A 340 18.22 -12.46 7.11
CA PRO A 340 19.64 -12.48 6.78
C PRO A 340 20.31 -13.85 6.89
N GLN A 341 19.79 -14.75 7.74
CA GLN A 341 20.28 -16.13 7.87
C GLN A 341 19.72 -17.09 6.80
N GLN A 342 18.68 -16.67 6.08
CA GLN A 342 18.03 -17.44 5.02
C GLN A 342 17.70 -16.54 3.81
N PRO A 343 18.73 -15.99 3.12
CA PRO A 343 18.53 -14.99 2.05
C PRO A 343 17.83 -15.55 0.80
N ARG A 344 17.79 -16.88 0.66
CA ARG A 344 17.19 -17.61 -0.45
C ARG A 344 15.71 -17.96 -0.23
N LEU A 345 15.13 -17.58 0.90
CA LEU A 345 13.68 -17.59 1.14
C LEU A 345 13.18 -16.16 1.24
N SER A 346 12.27 -15.74 0.36
CA SER A 346 11.74 -14.37 0.35
C SER A 346 10.22 -14.29 0.35
N TYR A 347 9.68 -13.20 0.90
CA TYR A 347 8.26 -12.89 1.00
C TYR A 347 7.91 -11.69 0.12
N ILE A 348 7.34 -11.93 -1.06
CA ILE A 348 7.05 -10.87 -2.04
C ILE A 348 5.58 -10.47 -1.95
N GLY A 349 5.32 -9.17 -1.81
CA GLY A 349 3.97 -8.59 -1.79
C GLY A 349 3.29 -8.61 -0.43
N PHE A 350 4.02 -8.82 0.68
CA PHE A 350 3.44 -8.96 2.04
C PHE A 350 3.40 -7.67 2.88
N ILE A 351 3.76 -6.54 2.31
CA ILE A 351 3.72 -5.24 3.00
C ILE A 351 2.54 -4.39 2.53
N ARG A 352 2.05 -3.53 3.43
CA ARG A 352 0.97 -2.58 3.12
C ARG A 352 1.52 -1.15 3.09
N PRO A 353 1.48 -0.44 1.95
CA PRO A 353 1.85 0.97 1.94
C PRO A 353 0.78 1.83 2.65
N ASN A 354 1.18 2.95 3.25
CA ASN A 354 0.24 4.01 3.68
C ASN A 354 -0.55 4.57 2.48
N VAL A 355 0.15 4.90 1.39
CA VAL A 355 -0.39 5.40 0.13
C VAL A 355 0.41 4.78 -1.00
N GLY A 356 -0.15 3.79 -1.71
CA GLY A 356 0.55 3.10 -2.79
C GLY A 356 -0.23 1.88 -3.27
N ALA A 357 0.42 1.05 -4.07
CA ALA A 357 -0.15 -0.19 -4.59
C ALA A 357 0.83 -1.36 -4.39
N ILE A 358 0.31 -2.56 -4.15
CA ILE A 358 1.13 -3.76 -3.95
C ILE A 358 1.87 -4.20 -5.23
N PRO A 359 1.25 -4.22 -6.44
CA PRO A 359 1.94 -4.66 -7.66
C PRO A 359 3.31 -3.98 -7.93
N PRO A 360 3.44 -2.64 -7.90
CA PRO A 360 4.74 -1.99 -8.12
C PRO A 360 5.72 -2.26 -6.97
N MET A 361 5.24 -2.45 -5.74
CA MET A 361 6.10 -2.83 -4.63
C MET A 361 6.63 -4.25 -4.84
N ALA A 362 5.78 -5.20 -5.21
CA ALA A 362 6.17 -6.57 -5.52
C ALA A 362 7.19 -6.63 -6.66
N GLU A 363 7.03 -5.78 -7.70
CA GLU A 363 8.02 -5.62 -8.77
C GLU A 363 9.38 -5.16 -8.23
N MET A 364 9.42 -4.12 -7.40
CA MET A 364 10.65 -3.63 -6.76
C MET A 364 11.27 -4.65 -5.80
N GLN A 365 10.45 -5.37 -5.05
CA GLN A 365 10.87 -6.42 -4.14
C GLN A 365 11.52 -7.59 -4.89
N ALA A 366 10.89 -8.03 -5.98
CA ALA A 366 11.43 -9.07 -6.85
C ALA A 366 12.76 -8.64 -7.47
N MET A 367 12.84 -7.43 -8.03
CA MET A 367 14.09 -6.88 -8.56
C MET A 367 15.19 -6.84 -7.49
N TRP A 368 14.88 -6.35 -6.29
CA TRP A 368 15.86 -6.29 -5.20
C TRP A 368 16.31 -7.69 -4.76
N TRP A 369 15.38 -8.65 -4.64
CA TRP A 369 15.72 -10.01 -4.24
C TRP A 369 16.56 -10.73 -5.30
N CYS A 370 16.30 -10.53 -6.60
CA CYS A 370 17.18 -11.02 -7.66
C CYS A 370 18.62 -10.48 -7.50
N ARG A 371 18.78 -9.19 -7.16
CA ARG A 371 20.11 -8.62 -6.89
C ARG A 371 20.75 -9.20 -5.65
N LEU A 372 19.96 -9.58 -4.64
CA LEU A 372 20.45 -10.22 -3.43
C LEU A 372 20.99 -11.62 -3.76
N LEU A 373 20.24 -12.40 -4.54
CA LEU A 373 20.67 -13.74 -4.99
C LEU A 373 21.92 -13.71 -5.88
N GLU A 374 22.13 -12.60 -6.60
CA GLU A 374 23.34 -12.37 -7.39
C GLU A 374 24.54 -11.86 -6.56
N ASP A 375 24.40 -11.68 -5.24
CA ASP A 375 25.39 -11.05 -4.34
C ASP A 375 25.78 -9.62 -4.78
N LYS A 376 24.85 -8.90 -5.41
CA LYS A 376 25.08 -7.55 -5.96
C LYS A 376 24.20 -6.47 -5.33
N VAL A 377 23.59 -6.76 -4.18
CA VAL A 377 23.03 -5.72 -3.31
C VAL A 377 24.18 -5.06 -2.56
N LYS A 378 24.26 -3.73 -2.61
CA LYS A 378 25.33 -3.00 -1.93
C LYS A 378 25.18 -3.14 -0.42
N GLU A 379 26.18 -3.71 0.25
CA GLU A 379 26.31 -3.67 1.71
C GLU A 379 26.76 -2.27 2.15
N GLY A 380 25.83 -1.33 2.21
CA GLY A 380 26.09 0.01 2.72
C GLY A 380 24.91 0.48 3.54
N HIS A 381 25.17 0.90 4.79
CA HIS A 381 24.21 1.35 5.81
C HIS A 381 22.77 1.43 5.29
N PRO A 382 22.02 0.30 5.30
CA PRO A 382 20.68 0.25 4.78
C PRO A 382 19.89 1.38 5.42
N LEU A 383 18.96 2.01 4.68
CA LEU A 383 17.99 2.87 5.34
C LEU A 383 17.34 2.00 6.41
N ASP A 384 17.59 2.34 7.67
CA ASP A 384 17.08 1.61 8.81
C ASP A 384 15.58 1.39 8.58
N SER A 385 15.10 0.17 8.80
CA SER A 385 13.69 -0.15 8.64
C SER A 385 12.79 0.79 9.44
N SER A 386 13.30 1.42 10.50
CA SER A 386 12.62 2.49 11.25
C SER A 386 12.26 3.73 10.41
N CYS A 387 12.96 4.01 9.30
CA CYS A 387 12.70 5.15 8.44
C CYS A 387 11.43 5.00 7.60
N TYR A 388 11.10 3.79 7.16
CA TYR A 388 9.92 3.52 6.34
C TYR A 388 8.85 2.70 7.06
N ARG A 389 9.10 2.08 8.21
CA ARG A 389 8.08 1.34 8.95
C ARG A 389 7.03 2.29 9.52
N LEU A 390 5.75 1.94 9.38
CA LEU A 390 4.68 2.67 10.03
C LEU A 390 4.62 2.29 11.52
N THR A 391 5.12 3.18 12.37
CA THR A 391 5.06 3.00 13.83
C THR A 391 3.64 3.24 14.33
N ASP A 392 3.22 2.50 15.37
CA ASP A 392 1.92 2.71 16.05
C ASP A 392 0.70 2.67 15.08
N SER A 393 0.87 1.96 13.95
CA SER A 393 -0.21 1.65 13.03
C SER A 393 -0.86 0.33 13.43
N ARG A 394 -2.13 0.13 13.05
CA ARG A 394 -2.83 -1.16 13.28
C ARG A 394 -2.16 -2.33 12.56
N LEU A 395 -1.25 -2.07 11.62
CA LEU A 395 -0.54 -3.08 10.83
C LEU A 395 0.95 -3.13 11.22
N CYS A 396 1.42 -4.28 11.67
CA CYS A 396 2.84 -4.52 11.98
C CYS A 396 3.73 -4.62 10.72
N TYR A 397 3.12 -4.72 9.53
CA TYR A 397 3.76 -4.83 8.21
C TYR A 397 3.47 -3.61 7.32
N GLY A 398 3.08 -2.49 7.94
CA GLY A 398 2.86 -1.22 7.24
C GLY A 398 4.18 -0.53 6.89
N VAL A 399 4.27 0.04 5.68
CA VAL A 399 5.40 0.90 5.28
C VAL A 399 4.96 2.22 4.64
N ASP A 400 5.83 3.21 4.70
CA ASP A 400 5.78 4.38 3.84
C ASP A 400 6.23 4.00 2.42
N TYR A 401 5.35 4.19 1.44
CA TYR A 401 5.60 3.78 0.07
C TYR A 401 6.85 4.44 -0.52
N GLY A 402 6.97 5.76 -0.40
CA GLY A 402 8.07 6.52 -1.01
C GLY A 402 9.44 6.14 -0.45
N TYR A 403 9.54 6.08 0.88
CA TYR A 403 10.78 5.67 1.54
C TYR A 403 11.17 4.22 1.25
N TYR A 404 10.19 3.32 1.26
CA TYR A 404 10.44 1.90 0.99
C TYR A 404 10.98 1.67 -0.42
N MET A 405 10.32 2.25 -1.43
CA MET A 405 10.73 2.11 -2.82
C MET A 405 12.12 2.71 -3.07
N PHE A 406 12.40 3.87 -2.47
CA PHE A 406 13.71 4.50 -2.56
C PHE A 406 14.81 3.69 -1.86
N ALA A 407 14.53 3.08 -0.70
CA ALA A 407 15.49 2.23 0.00
C ALA A 407 15.93 1.05 -0.86
N LEU A 408 14.98 0.31 -1.44
CA LEU A 408 15.29 -0.79 -2.36
C LEU A 408 16.07 -0.28 -3.59
N ALA A 409 15.66 0.85 -4.17
CA ALA A 409 16.35 1.43 -5.32
C ALA A 409 17.81 1.83 -5.01
N LYS A 410 18.09 2.38 -3.82
CA LYS A 410 19.44 2.77 -3.40
C LYS A 410 20.36 1.55 -3.29
N GLU A 411 19.87 0.48 -2.67
CA GLU A 411 20.59 -0.78 -2.49
C GLU A 411 20.89 -1.49 -3.81
N MET A 412 19.96 -1.43 -4.77
CA MET A 412 20.17 -1.94 -6.13
C MET A 412 21.05 -1.05 -7.02
N GLY A 413 21.35 0.19 -6.60
CA GLY A 413 22.02 1.19 -7.44
C GLY A 413 21.15 1.77 -8.55
N ALA A 414 19.83 1.72 -8.38
CA ALA A 414 18.82 2.11 -9.35
C ALA A 414 18.18 3.50 -9.07
N ALA A 415 18.47 4.09 -7.90
CA ALA A 415 18.00 5.44 -7.54
C ALA A 415 18.51 6.51 -8.54
N PRO A 416 17.63 7.30 -9.17
CA PRO A 416 18.02 8.21 -10.25
C PRO A 416 18.74 9.46 -9.75
N SER A 417 19.68 9.97 -10.55
CA SER A 417 20.34 11.25 -10.31
C SER A 417 19.62 12.40 -11.01
N LEU A 418 19.03 13.33 -10.25
CA LEU A 418 18.34 14.49 -10.82
C LEU A 418 19.27 15.44 -11.57
N ARG A 419 20.51 15.62 -11.08
CA ARG A 419 21.53 16.41 -11.78
C ARG A 419 21.85 15.80 -13.15
N HIS A 420 21.93 14.47 -13.24
CA HIS A 420 22.15 13.80 -14.51
C HIS A 420 21.02 14.10 -15.51
N TRP A 421 19.77 13.96 -15.06
CA TRP A 421 18.60 14.15 -15.92
C TRP A 421 18.33 15.61 -16.27
N LEU A 422 18.67 16.57 -15.40
CA LEU A 422 18.54 18.00 -15.69
C LEU A 422 19.21 18.40 -17.00
N TRP A 423 20.38 17.83 -17.29
CA TRP A 423 21.17 18.13 -18.48
C TRP A 423 20.86 17.22 -19.68
N ARG A 424 20.14 16.12 -19.47
CA ARG A 424 19.88 15.11 -20.51
C ARG A 424 18.46 15.16 -21.04
N ASP A 425 17.49 15.28 -20.15
CA ASP A 425 16.07 15.37 -20.49
C ASP A 425 15.31 16.03 -19.33
N TRP A 426 14.98 17.30 -19.51
CA TRP A 426 14.32 18.11 -18.48
C TRP A 426 12.91 17.57 -18.13
N ARG A 427 12.22 16.87 -19.05
CA ARG A 427 10.92 16.26 -18.74
C ARG A 427 11.08 15.08 -17.81
N VAL A 428 12.05 14.20 -18.08
CA VAL A 428 12.38 13.09 -17.18
C VAL A 428 12.83 13.62 -15.82
N MET A 429 13.63 14.70 -15.79
CA MET A 429 14.01 15.36 -14.55
C MET A 429 12.78 15.82 -13.74
N LEU A 430 11.81 16.48 -14.37
CA LEU A 430 10.58 16.92 -13.68
C LEU A 430 9.74 15.74 -13.17
N THR A 431 9.61 14.67 -13.95
CA THR A 431 8.95 13.44 -13.51
C THR A 431 9.66 12.84 -12.29
N CYS A 432 10.98 12.83 -12.28
CA CYS A 432 11.75 12.39 -11.12
C CYS A 432 11.63 13.37 -9.93
N ALA A 433 11.54 14.67 -10.15
CA ALA A 433 11.53 15.65 -9.07
C ALA A 433 10.15 15.89 -8.44
N PHE A 434 9.07 15.65 -9.19
CA PHE A 434 7.70 15.95 -8.77
C PHE A 434 6.75 14.75 -8.85
N GLY A 435 7.16 13.65 -9.49
CA GLY A 435 6.35 12.44 -9.57
C GLY A 435 6.32 11.65 -8.26
N GLN A 436 5.32 10.79 -8.12
CA GLN A 436 5.33 9.75 -7.10
C GLN A 436 6.45 8.72 -7.41
N ALA A 437 6.78 7.86 -6.44
CA ALA A 437 7.74 6.75 -6.57
C ALA A 437 7.24 5.65 -7.53
N HIS A 438 7.03 5.99 -8.79
CA HIS A 438 6.67 5.05 -9.85
C HIS A 438 7.89 4.22 -10.22
N VAL A 439 7.73 2.91 -10.37
CA VAL A 439 8.83 2.00 -10.70
C VAL A 439 9.59 2.37 -11.98
N PRO A 440 8.96 2.91 -13.06
CA PRO A 440 9.68 3.44 -14.22
C PRO A 440 10.82 4.41 -13.89
N ILE A 441 10.69 5.21 -12.83
CA ILE A 441 11.71 6.15 -12.36
C ILE A 441 12.96 5.40 -11.88
N PHE A 442 12.77 4.29 -11.17
CA PHE A 442 13.86 3.44 -10.69
C PHE A 442 14.42 2.50 -11.77
N ARG A 443 13.89 2.54 -12.99
CA ARG A 443 14.43 1.84 -14.16
C ARG A 443 15.02 2.80 -15.20
N LEU A 444 15.31 4.04 -14.80
CA LEU A 444 16.06 5.00 -15.61
C LEU A 444 17.57 4.71 -15.63
N GLN A 445 18.08 4.05 -14.58
CA GLN A 445 19.48 3.66 -14.43
C GLN A 445 19.60 2.38 -13.61
N GLY A 446 20.82 1.87 -13.44
CA GLY A 446 21.06 0.66 -12.68
C GLY A 446 20.83 -0.63 -13.50
N PRO A 447 20.78 -1.79 -12.83
CA PRO A 447 20.79 -3.10 -13.48
C PRO A 447 19.55 -3.39 -14.32
N PHE A 448 18.41 -2.80 -13.97
CA PHE A 448 17.12 -3.01 -14.65
C PHE A 448 16.72 -1.85 -15.57
N ARG A 449 17.71 -1.09 -16.08
CA ARG A 449 17.45 0.08 -16.94
C ARG A 449 16.59 -0.30 -18.15
N SER A 450 15.61 0.54 -18.49
CA SER A 450 14.70 0.32 -19.61
C SER A 450 14.44 1.61 -20.40
N ALA A 451 14.64 1.54 -21.72
CA ALA A 451 14.32 2.64 -22.62
C ALA A 451 12.81 2.92 -22.67
N ALA A 452 11.99 1.87 -22.54
CA ALA A 452 10.54 2.00 -22.45
C ALA A 452 10.15 2.79 -21.19
N CYS A 453 10.74 2.47 -20.02
CA CYS A 453 10.50 3.24 -18.80
C CYS A 453 10.95 4.70 -18.92
N GLN A 454 12.04 4.98 -19.63
CA GLN A 454 12.45 6.36 -19.92
C GLN A 454 11.40 7.09 -20.78
N ALA A 455 10.86 6.43 -21.81
CA ALA A 455 9.79 7.00 -22.63
C ALA A 455 8.52 7.26 -21.80
N THR A 456 8.13 6.33 -20.93
CA THR A 456 7.01 6.48 -19.97
C THR A 456 7.22 7.68 -19.04
N CYS A 457 8.44 7.86 -18.50
CA CYS A 457 8.77 9.02 -17.66
C CYS A 457 8.71 10.35 -18.42
N ARG A 458 9.10 10.36 -19.70
CA ARG A 458 9.10 11.56 -20.57
C ARG A 458 7.69 11.94 -21.07
N SER A 459 6.76 10.99 -21.10
CA SER A 459 5.42 11.14 -21.68
C SER A 459 4.33 10.94 -20.63
N GLU A 460 3.83 9.72 -20.47
CA GLU A 460 2.72 9.32 -19.59
C GLU A 460 2.82 9.97 -18.20
N LEU A 461 3.91 9.73 -17.47
CA LEU A 461 4.06 10.22 -16.10
C LEU A 461 4.34 11.73 -16.02
N TYR A 462 4.96 12.30 -17.05
CA TYR A 462 5.16 13.74 -17.15
C TYR A 462 3.83 14.48 -17.34
N ASN A 463 2.94 13.95 -18.18
CA ASN A 463 1.62 14.52 -18.43
C ASN A 463 0.76 14.57 -17.16
N VAL A 464 0.91 13.59 -16.27
CA VAL A 464 0.21 13.57 -14.97
C VAL A 464 0.54 14.81 -14.13
N LEU A 465 1.78 15.31 -14.16
CA LEU A 465 2.17 16.51 -13.39
C LEU A 465 1.36 17.76 -13.78
N TRP A 466 0.92 17.82 -15.04
CA TRP A 466 0.11 18.91 -15.59
C TRP A 466 -1.38 18.78 -15.30
N THR A 467 -1.84 17.57 -14.96
CA THR A 467 -3.22 17.35 -14.52
C THR A 467 -3.46 17.79 -13.07
N ARG A 468 -2.39 18.06 -12.30
CA ARG A 468 -2.48 18.46 -10.89
C ARG A 468 -2.94 19.92 -10.75
N PRO A 469 -3.72 20.25 -9.71
CA PRO A 469 -3.98 21.64 -9.35
C PRO A 469 -2.68 22.41 -9.09
N VAL A 470 -2.58 23.65 -9.56
CA VAL A 470 -1.38 24.50 -9.42
C VAL A 470 -0.92 24.62 -7.97
N VAL A 471 -1.87 24.76 -7.04
CA VAL A 471 -1.59 24.82 -5.59
C VAL A 471 -0.82 23.58 -5.11
N MET A 472 -1.13 22.39 -5.61
CA MET A 472 -0.44 21.16 -5.20
C MET A 472 1.00 21.12 -5.72
N ASN A 473 1.23 21.55 -6.96
CA ASN A 473 2.59 21.66 -7.50
C ASN A 473 3.42 22.70 -6.73
N LEU A 474 2.80 23.81 -6.28
CA LEU A 474 3.47 24.78 -5.40
C LEU A 474 3.81 24.17 -4.04
N THR A 475 2.90 23.39 -3.43
CA THR A 475 3.18 22.68 -2.18
C THR A 475 4.38 21.74 -2.33
N PHE A 476 4.42 20.92 -3.39
CA PHE A 476 5.55 20.02 -3.63
C PHE A 476 6.86 20.77 -3.89
N LEU A 477 6.81 21.93 -4.56
CA LEU A 477 7.98 22.77 -4.74
C LEU A 477 8.49 23.31 -3.40
N ILE A 478 7.60 23.80 -2.54
CA ILE A 478 7.96 24.29 -1.20
C ILE A 478 8.55 23.15 -0.35
N GLU A 479 7.94 21.97 -0.37
CA GLU A 479 8.46 20.79 0.31
C GLU A 479 9.85 20.40 -0.24
N ALA A 480 10.00 20.33 -1.56
CA ALA A 480 11.29 20.02 -2.19
C ALA A 480 12.38 21.02 -1.80
N ILE A 481 12.06 22.32 -1.75
CA ILE A 481 13.00 23.35 -1.29
C ILE A 481 13.31 23.18 0.20
N THR A 482 12.29 22.97 1.03
CA THR A 482 12.45 22.83 2.48
C THR A 482 13.32 21.62 2.83
N PHE A 483 13.03 20.46 2.25
CA PHE A 483 13.80 19.24 2.51
C PHE A 483 15.14 19.22 1.77
N GLY A 484 15.20 19.73 0.54
CA GLY A 484 16.41 19.79 -0.28
C GLY A 484 17.44 20.85 0.16
N VAL A 485 17.00 21.94 0.79
CA VAL A 485 17.87 23.05 1.24
C VAL A 485 18.06 23.01 2.76
N CYS A 486 16.98 22.94 3.55
CA CYS A 486 17.05 23.06 5.01
C CYS A 486 17.44 21.75 5.70
N PHE A 487 17.09 20.60 5.11
CA PHE A 487 17.33 19.26 5.68
C PHE A 487 18.22 18.37 4.80
N ARG A 488 19.01 18.99 3.92
CA ARG A 488 19.94 18.29 3.05
C ARG A 488 20.83 17.36 3.87
N PRO A 489 21.14 16.13 3.40
CA PRO A 489 22.10 15.26 4.07
C PRO A 489 23.44 16.00 4.13
N ARG A 490 23.86 16.45 5.33
CA ARG A 490 25.21 16.97 5.54
C ARG A 490 26.16 15.79 5.41
N HIS A 491 26.89 15.74 4.29
CA HIS A 491 27.96 14.76 4.00
C HIS A 491 27.57 13.28 4.14
N GLU A 492 26.86 12.72 3.15
CA GLU A 492 27.30 11.42 2.63
C GLU A 492 28.40 11.76 1.62
N ALA A 493 29.67 11.69 2.05
CA ALA A 493 30.78 11.86 1.14
C ALA A 493 30.61 10.84 0.01
N GLU A 494 30.45 11.30 -1.24
CA GLU A 494 30.87 10.50 -2.38
C GLU A 494 32.28 9.98 -2.04
N PRO A 495 32.57 8.68 -2.20
CA PRO A 495 33.94 8.24 -2.06
C PRO A 495 34.75 9.11 -2.99
N ARG A 496 35.61 9.96 -2.42
CA ARG A 496 36.52 10.80 -3.18
C ARG A 496 37.15 9.85 -4.19
N ARG A 497 37.00 10.14 -5.48
CA ARG A 497 37.82 9.52 -6.51
C ARG A 497 39.26 9.73 -6.06
N HIS A 498 39.85 8.73 -5.42
CA HIS A 498 41.28 8.69 -5.24
C HIS A 498 41.81 8.48 -6.66
N LEU A 499 42.22 9.62 -7.22
CA LEU A 499 43.06 9.73 -8.39
C LEU A 499 44.10 8.62 -8.34
N LEU A 500 44.10 7.81 -9.39
CA LEU A 500 45.28 7.09 -9.87
C LEU A 500 46.48 8.03 -9.79
N GLN A 501 47.35 7.83 -8.80
CA GLN A 501 48.77 8.18 -8.86
C GLN A 501 49.52 7.62 -7.65
N ARG A 502 50.49 6.74 -7.96
CA ARG A 502 51.58 6.20 -7.13
C ARG A 502 51.14 5.10 -6.14
N SER A 503 51.70 3.90 -6.15
CA SER A 503 53.10 3.53 -6.40
C SER A 503 53.27 2.24 -7.21
N ASP A 504 53.93 2.35 -8.36
CA ASP A 504 54.91 1.35 -8.78
C ASP A 504 56.01 1.32 -7.72
N SER A 505 56.14 0.20 -6.99
CA SER A 505 57.33 -0.29 -6.25
C SER A 505 56.96 -1.09 -4.99
N ALA A 506 56.38 -2.28 -5.16
CA ALA A 506 56.41 -3.34 -4.12
C ALA A 506 56.18 -4.74 -4.72
N CYS A 507 56.72 -5.01 -5.92
CA CYS A 507 56.83 -6.35 -6.48
C CYS A 507 58.31 -6.63 -6.75
N ALA A 508 59.07 -6.76 -5.66
CA ALA A 508 60.36 -7.41 -5.65
C ALA A 508 60.54 -7.99 -4.25
N GLN A 509 60.89 -9.29 -4.20
CA GLN A 509 61.17 -10.09 -3.00
C GLN A 509 59.94 -10.64 -2.28
N LEU A 510 59.48 -11.81 -2.72
CA LEU A 510 59.58 -13.05 -1.93
C LEU A 510 59.38 -14.21 -2.92
N GLY A 511 60.49 -14.85 -3.28
CA GLY A 511 60.50 -16.09 -4.04
C GLY A 511 60.16 -17.29 -3.15
N LEU A 512 59.57 -18.31 -3.77
CA LEU A 512 59.68 -19.76 -3.54
C LEU A 512 58.41 -20.39 -4.17
N SER A 513 58.39 -20.66 -5.48
CA SER A 513 58.79 -21.92 -6.13
C SER A 513 58.11 -23.17 -5.56
N ALA A 514 57.06 -23.61 -6.28
CA ALA A 514 56.74 -24.98 -6.71
C ALA A 514 56.97 -26.17 -5.77
N ILE A 515 55.91 -26.96 -5.49
CA ILE A 515 55.83 -28.43 -5.73
C ILE A 515 54.35 -28.82 -5.94
N ARG A 516 54.09 -29.43 -7.13
CA ARG A 516 53.00 -30.32 -7.59
C ARG A 516 51.54 -30.09 -7.21
#